data_AF-B8I8Y7-F1
#
_entry.id   AF-B8I8Y7-F1
#
_cell.length_a   1.000
_cell.length_b   1.000
_cell.length_c   1.000
_cell.angle_alpha   90.00
_cell.angle_beta   90.00
_cell.angle_gamma   90.00
#
_symmetry.space_group_name_H-M   'P 1'
#
loop_
_entity.id
_entity.type
_entity.pdbx_description
1 polymer ?
#
loop_
_entity_poly.entity_id
_entity_poly.type
_entity_poly.pdbx_seq_one_letter_code
_entity_poly.pdbx_strand_id
1 'polypeptide(L)'
;MEALRCAVLAQDGTTVENIVIADQSFAYANGLIVCGTVPVGIGDIYRDGFFYRNGVKLEAEQTAIEQLQAENAELRAKIEQVSKAVDCLLNMQGTT
;
A
#
# COMPACT_ATOMS: atom_id res chain seq x y z
N MET A 1 8.08 -22.25 9.04
CA MET A 1 7.52 -21.98 7.70
C MET A 1 6.89 -20.60 7.79
N GLU A 2 7.33 -19.64 6.98
CA GLU A 2 6.80 -18.28 7.04
C GLU A 2 5.44 -18.22 6.34
N ALA A 3 4.48 -17.53 6.96
CA ALA A 3 3.17 -17.29 6.36
C ALA A 3 3.31 -16.16 5.34
N LEU A 4 2.88 -16.42 4.11
CA LEU A 4 2.97 -15.51 2.98
C LEU A 4 1.57 -15.12 2.52
N ARG A 5 1.48 -13.92 1.93
CA ARG A 5 0.26 -13.47 1.28
C ARG A 5 0.22 -14.02 -0.15
N CYS A 6 -0.84 -14.72 -0.48
CA CYS A 6 -1.00 -15.40 -1.77
C CYS A 6 -2.31 -14.99 -2.45
N ALA A 7 -2.27 -14.75 -3.75
CA ALA A 7 -3.41 -14.44 -4.58
C ALA A 7 -4.03 -15.71 -5.14
N VAL A 8 -5.36 -15.77 -5.05
CA VAL A 8 -6.21 -16.73 -5.75
C VAL A 8 -6.71 -16.05 -7.00
N LEU A 9 -6.45 -16.64 -8.17
CA LEU A 9 -6.94 -16.14 -9.44
C LEU A 9 -8.33 -16.72 -9.73
N ALA A 10 -9.17 -15.95 -10.41
CA ALA A 10 -10.44 -16.37 -10.93
C ALA A 10 -10.27 -17.45 -12.01
N GLN A 11 -11.37 -18.03 -12.47
CA GLN A 11 -11.35 -19.05 -13.54
C GLN A 11 -10.72 -18.57 -14.86
N ASP A 12 -10.63 -17.26 -15.07
CA ASP A 12 -9.95 -16.65 -16.21
C ASP A 12 -8.42 -16.75 -16.14
N GLY A 13 -7.86 -17.15 -14.99
CA GLY A 13 -6.44 -17.29 -14.74
C GLY A 13 -5.69 -15.96 -14.64
N THR A 14 -6.40 -14.83 -14.51
CA THR A 14 -5.78 -13.50 -14.50
C THR A 14 -6.34 -12.57 -13.43
N THR A 15 -7.63 -12.60 -13.11
CA THR A 15 -8.22 -11.67 -12.14
C THR A 15 -8.04 -12.19 -10.72
N VAL A 16 -7.57 -11.36 -9.78
CA VAL A 16 -7.47 -11.74 -8.37
C VAL A 16 -8.87 -11.76 -7.75
N GLU A 17 -9.34 -12.93 -7.33
CA GLU A 17 -10.66 -13.12 -6.71
C GLU A 17 -10.58 -13.11 -5.18
N ASN A 18 -9.48 -13.62 -4.62
CA ASN A 18 -9.29 -13.69 -3.17
C ASN A 18 -7.81 -13.61 -2.77
N ILE A 19 -7.56 -13.33 -1.49
CA ILE A 19 -6.22 -13.27 -0.89
C ILE A 19 -6.21 -14.09 0.38
N VAL A 20 -5.27 -15.01 0.48
CA VAL A 20 -5.10 -15.88 1.65
C VAL A 20 -3.72 -15.70 2.27
N ILE A 21 -3.62 -15.95 3.57
CA ILE A 21 -2.36 -16.05 4.29
C ILE A 21 -2.05 -17.52 4.51
N ALA A 22 -1.01 -18.01 3.84
CA ALA A 22 -0.65 -19.42 3.88
C ALA A 22 0.86 -19.59 3.71
N ASP A 23 1.38 -20.73 4.11
CA ASP A 23 2.78 -21.03 3.86
C ASP A 23 3.08 -21.32 2.37
N GLN A 24 4.36 -21.34 2.04
CA GLN A 24 4.83 -21.57 0.67
C GLN A 24 4.44 -22.95 0.12
N SER A 25 4.40 -23.99 0.96
CA SER A 25 4.01 -25.33 0.55
C SER A 25 2.54 -25.40 0.17
N PHE A 26 1.67 -24.73 0.94
CA PHE A 26 0.24 -24.61 0.64
C PHE A 26 0.02 -23.84 -0.67
N ALA A 27 0.75 -22.74 -0.89
CA ALA A 27 0.63 -21.96 -2.12
C ALA A 27 0.95 -22.82 -3.35
N TYR A 28 2.07 -23.55 -3.35
CA TYR A 28 2.44 -24.42 -4.46
C TYR A 28 1.51 -25.60 -4.67
N ALA A 29 1.05 -26.24 -3.58
CA ALA A 29 0.13 -27.37 -3.67
C ALA A 29 -1.23 -26.98 -4.31
N ASN A 30 -1.63 -25.71 -4.16
CA ASN A 30 -2.91 -25.19 -4.67
C ASN A 30 -2.75 -24.26 -5.88
N GLY A 31 -1.55 -24.14 -6.46
CA GLY A 31 -1.31 -23.30 -7.64
C GLY A 31 -1.55 -21.80 -7.40
N LEU A 32 -1.39 -21.33 -6.16
CA LEU A 32 -1.57 -19.92 -5.80
C LEU A 32 -0.36 -19.08 -6.17
N ILE A 33 -0.59 -17.81 -6.48
CA ILE A 33 0.49 -16.87 -6.80
C ILE A 33 0.94 -16.18 -5.53
N VAL A 34 2.23 -16.30 -5.19
CA VAL A 34 2.81 -15.61 -4.03
C VAL A 34 2.92 -14.13 -4.33
N CYS A 35 2.28 -13.29 -3.52
CA CYS A 35 2.28 -11.83 -3.69
C CYS A 35 3.55 -11.17 -3.11
N GLY A 36 4.22 -11.83 -2.17
CA GLY A 36 5.34 -11.24 -1.43
C GLY A 36 4.91 -9.97 -0.70
N THR A 37 5.63 -8.88 -0.92
CA THR A 37 5.35 -7.55 -0.37
C THR A 37 4.46 -6.69 -1.27
N VAL A 38 4.03 -7.20 -2.43
CA VAL A 38 3.19 -6.45 -3.35
C VAL A 38 1.78 -6.26 -2.75
N PRO A 39 1.25 -5.03 -2.72
CA PRO A 39 -0.04 -4.72 -2.10
C PRO A 39 -1.22 -5.07 -3.01
N VAL A 40 -1.29 -6.34 -3.39
CA VAL A 40 -2.36 -6.93 -4.22
C VAL A 40 -3.71 -6.81 -3.50
N GLY A 41 -4.79 -6.61 -4.25
CA GLY A 41 -6.18 -6.53 -3.81
C GLY A 41 -7.08 -7.36 -4.73
N ILE A 42 -8.33 -7.59 -4.30
CA ILE A 42 -9.35 -8.23 -5.15
C ILE A 42 -9.64 -7.33 -6.35
N GLY A 43 -9.74 -7.93 -7.54
CA GLY A 43 -9.94 -7.24 -8.81
C GLY A 43 -8.65 -6.78 -9.52
N ASP A 44 -7.48 -6.92 -8.88
CA ASP A 44 -6.21 -6.70 -9.56
C ASP A 44 -5.98 -7.78 -10.63
N ILE A 45 -5.19 -7.46 -11.65
CA ILE A 45 -4.90 -8.37 -12.77
C ILE A 45 -3.48 -8.92 -12.62
N TYR A 46 -3.34 -10.24 -12.65
CA TYR A 46 -2.08 -10.94 -12.79
C TYR A 46 -1.80 -11.25 -14.26
N ARG A 47 -0.66 -10.76 -14.76
CA ARG A 47 -0.21 -11.01 -16.14
C ARG A 47 1.31 -10.95 -16.20
N ASP A 48 1.92 -11.85 -16.98
CA ASP A 48 3.35 -11.86 -17.27
C ASP A 48 4.25 -11.83 -16.02
N GLY A 49 3.81 -12.45 -14.92
CA GLY A 49 4.57 -12.49 -13.66
C GLY A 49 4.33 -11.30 -12.72
N PHE A 50 3.49 -10.34 -13.10
CA PHE A 50 3.25 -9.11 -12.33
C PHE A 50 1.78 -8.87 -12.04
N PHE A 51 1.52 -8.09 -11.00
CA PHE A 51 0.18 -7.62 -10.64
C PHE A 51 -0.03 -6.20 -11.16
N TYR A 52 -1.26 -5.89 -11.57
CA TYR A 52 -1.65 -4.60 -12.11
C TYR A 52 -2.96 -4.14 -11.48
N ARG A 53 -3.05 -2.85 -11.16
CA ARG A 53 -4.28 -2.18 -10.74
C ARG A 53 -4.60 -1.06 -11.71
N ASN A 54 -5.79 -1.09 -12.32
CA ASN A 54 -6.21 -0.10 -13.31
C ASN A 54 -5.19 0.09 -14.45
N GLY A 55 -4.52 -0.98 -14.88
CA GLY A 55 -3.49 -0.96 -15.93
C GLY A 55 -2.10 -0.52 -15.47
N VAL A 56 -1.92 -0.11 -14.21
CA VAL A 56 -0.62 0.27 -13.64
C VAL A 56 -0.02 -0.93 -12.90
N LYS A 57 1.25 -1.23 -13.18
CA LYS A 57 1.98 -2.31 -12.51
C LYS A 57 2.12 -2.00 -11.02
N LEU A 58 1.77 -2.94 -10.16
CA LEU A 58 2.00 -2.85 -8.73
C LEU A 58 3.44 -3.23 -8.43
N GLU A 59 4.22 -2.26 -7.98
CA GLU A 59 5.56 -2.49 -7.46
C GLU A 59 5.57 -2.26 -5.95
N ALA A 60 6.30 -3.11 -5.23
CA ALA A 60 6.41 -3.00 -3.77
C ALA A 60 6.98 -1.63 -3.36
N GLU A 61 7.93 -1.11 -4.14
CA GLU A 61 8.60 0.17 -3.88
C GLU A 61 7.72 1.38 -4.26
N GLN A 62 6.94 1.28 -5.33
CA GLN A 62 6.12 2.39 -5.81
C GLN A 62 4.96 2.72 -4.84
N THR A 63 4.41 1.69 -4.18
CA THR A 63 3.36 1.90 -3.18
C THR A 63 3.91 2.47 -1.86
N ALA A 64 5.15 2.11 -1.50
CA ALA A 64 5.83 2.72 -0.35
C ALA A 64 6.06 4.22 -0.59
N ILE A 65 6.41 4.62 -1.82
CA ILE A 65 6.57 6.04 -2.18
C ILE A 65 5.24 6.79 -2.06
N GLU A 66 4.12 6.23 -2.53
CA GLU A 66 2.79 6.86 -2.41
C GLU A 66 2.37 7.03 -0.94
N GLN A 67 2.61 6.02 -0.09
CA GLN A 67 2.38 6.14 1.35
C GLN A 67 3.26 7.21 2.00
N LEU A 68 4.56 7.22 1.68
CA LEU A 68 5.49 8.23 2.17
C LEU A 68 5.14 9.65 1.70
N GLN A 69 4.56 9.80 0.50
CA GLN A 69 4.06 11.08 0.02
C GLN A 69 2.83 11.55 0.79
N ALA A 70 1.89 10.65 1.09
CA ALA A 70 0.72 10.97 1.90
C ALA A 70 1.11 11.36 3.33
N GLU A 71 2.01 10.60 3.97
CA GLU A 71 2.55 10.93 5.30
C GLU A 71 3.27 12.28 5.30
N ASN A 72 4.08 12.57 4.28
CA ASN A 72 4.74 13.88 4.15
C ASN A 72 3.74 15.04 4.01
N ALA A 73 2.66 14.85 3.26
CA ALA A 73 1.63 15.87 3.13
C ALA A 73 0.93 16.15 4.47
N GLU A 74 0.61 15.10 5.23
CA GLU A 74 0.01 15.24 6.56
C GLU A 74 0.95 15.96 7.54
N LEU A 75 2.23 15.56 7.57
CA LEU A 75 3.23 16.20 8.44
C LEU A 75 3.43 17.68 8.10
N ARG A 76 3.44 18.04 6.80
CA ARG A 76 3.50 19.45 6.37
C ARG A 76 2.29 20.24 6.85
N ALA A 77 1.09 19.67 6.75
CA ALA A 77 -0.12 20.32 7.25
C ALA A 77 -0.07 20.56 8.78
N LYS A 78 0.43 19.59 9.54
CA LYS A 78 0.64 19.73 10.99
C LYS A 78 1.66 20.81 11.33
N ILE A 79 2.79 20.86 10.63
CA ILE A 79 3.82 21.89 10.82
C ILE A 79 3.23 23.29 10.57
N GLU A 80 2.44 23.45 9.51
CA GLU A 80 1.82 24.74 9.22
C GLU A 80 0.80 25.18 10.27
N GLN A 81 0.00 24.24 10.80
CA GLN A 81 -0.90 24.52 11.92
C GLN A 81 -0.13 24.97 13.16
N VAL A 82 0.97 24.28 13.50
CA VAL A 82 1.81 24.64 14.65
C VAL A 82 2.45 26.01 14.44
N SER A 83 2.97 26.32 13.25
CA SER A 83 3.53 27.63 12.92
C SER A 83 2.53 28.75 13.16
N LYS A 84 1.29 28.60 12.65
CA LYS A 84 0.22 29.59 12.85
C LYS A 84 -0.16 29.76 14.32
N ALA A 85 -0.17 28.68 15.09
CA ALA A 85 -0.42 28.73 16.52
C ALA A 85 0.68 29.48 17.27
N VAL A 86 1.95 29.26 16.92
CA VAL A 86 3.10 29.97 17.48
C VAL A 86 3.05 31.46 17.14
N ASP A 87 2.78 31.82 15.89
CA ASP A 87 2.65 33.23 15.47
C ASP A 87 1.54 33.95 16.24
N CYS A 88 0.40 33.29 16.45
CA CYS A 88 -0.69 33.83 17.25
C CYS A 88 -0.27 34.08 18.70
N LEU A 89 0.43 33.14 19.32
CA LEU A 89 0.93 33.27 20.70
C LEU A 89 1.94 34.41 20.84
N LEU A 90 2.87 34.54 19.90
CA LEU A 90 3.87 35.61 19.90
C LEU A 90 3.23 36.99 19.73
N ASN A 91 2.24 37.11 18.86
CA ASN A 91 1.50 38.36 18.65
C ASN A 91 0.67 38.78 19.87
N MET A 92 0.26 37.83 20.74
CA MET A 92 -0.40 38.13 22.01
C MET A 92 0.57 38.52 23.14
N GLN A 93 1.87 38.19 23.03
CA GLN A 93 2.89 38.54 24.04
C GLN A 93 3.49 39.94 23.83
N GLY A 94 3.35 40.55 22.65
CA GLY A 94 3.87 41.89 22.33
C GLY A 94 2.97 43.06 22.69
N THR A 95 1.79 42.83 23.29
CA THR A 95 0.75 43.83 23.56
C THR A 95 0.66 44.30 25.03
N THR A 96 1.68 44.08 25.84
CA THR A 96 1.80 44.63 27.22
C THR A 96 2.98 45.56 27.34
#